data_AF-A0A7C2PRU1-F1
#
_entry.id   AF-A0A7C2PRU1-F1
#
_cell.length_a   1.000
_cell.length_b   1.000
_cell.length_c   1.000
_cell.angle_alpha   90.00
_cell.angle_beta   90.00
_cell.angle_gamma   90.00
#
_symmetry.space_group_name_H-M   'P 1'
#
loop_
_entity.id
_entity.type
_entity.pdbx_description
1 polymer ?
#
loop_
_entity_poly.entity_id
_entity_poly.type
_entity_poly.pdbx_seq_one_letter_code
_entity_poly.pdbx_strand_id
1 'polypeptide(L)'
;MVRTHRVLLERLGPAAPRAVFLETPAGFELGIEAIVARFQEYFRTSLGLDLRPARYRHLDDPPEMQAEALAALTAANYIVAGPGSPTYAVEQLRDTPILAALIARWRDGAQLVFASAATIALGRHALPVYEIYKVGRPLAWSAGLDLLGPYGFELAIVPHWDNAEGGTHDTRACFMGLARFERLRALLPASAVVLGVDEHTAVTLDLRSGAGSVRGKGGVSILRGAVEMRYAAGEEFDLDVLRSPAPAPTGSAQPGREQSPAPASAVLGQAAARIGAGEVAAGLRLAASAAPEGLAAVLLQAAQAADSHGPSDDFGPLVELFIELRAGLRERGEWALADGLRDRLRGIGIELRDTPQGTIWVRLP
;
A
#
# COMPACT_ATOMS: atom_id res chain seq x y z
N MET A 1 12.81 6.21 24.52
CA MET A 1 13.15 5.93 23.11
C MET A 1 14.39 6.64 22.59
N VAL A 2 14.91 7.71 23.24
CA VAL A 2 16.11 8.46 22.80
C VAL A 2 17.29 7.57 22.38
N ARG A 3 17.65 6.56 23.19
CA ARG A 3 18.76 5.64 22.88
C ARG A 3 18.55 4.89 21.56
N THR A 4 17.33 4.44 21.29
CA THR A 4 16.98 3.77 20.03
C THR A 4 17.18 4.71 18.83
N HIS A 5 16.71 5.95 18.92
CA HIS A 5 16.91 6.93 17.86
C HIS A 5 18.39 7.21 17.60
N ARG A 6 19.21 7.39 18.66
CA ARG A 6 20.65 7.64 18.53
C ARG A 6 21.38 6.51 17.81
N VAL A 7 21.09 5.25 18.16
CA VAL A 7 21.67 4.09 17.45
C VAL A 7 21.30 4.08 15.97
N LEU A 8 20.05 4.42 15.62
CA LEU A 8 19.63 4.49 14.21
C LEU A 8 20.28 5.69 13.49
N LEU A 9 20.44 6.82 14.15
CA LEU A 9 21.12 7.99 13.60
C LEU A 9 22.60 7.72 13.33
N GLU A 10 23.28 6.99 14.21
CA GLU A 10 24.68 6.55 14.00
C GLU A 10 24.83 5.69 12.74
N ARG A 11 23.80 4.92 12.37
CA ARG A 11 23.79 4.09 11.14
C ARG A 11 23.73 4.92 9.85
N LEU A 12 23.41 6.20 9.92
CA LEU A 12 23.51 7.12 8.78
C LEU A 12 24.97 7.44 8.42
N GLY A 13 25.93 7.09 9.28
CA GLY A 13 27.34 7.34 9.08
C GLY A 13 27.65 8.85 9.08
N PRO A 14 28.50 9.35 8.16
CA PRO A 14 28.91 10.76 8.15
C PRO A 14 27.84 11.71 7.61
N ALA A 15 26.73 11.20 7.05
CA ALA A 15 25.69 12.03 6.48
C ALA A 15 24.93 12.78 7.58
N ALA A 16 24.78 14.10 7.42
CA ALA A 16 23.94 14.89 8.32
C ALA A 16 22.49 14.37 8.32
N PRO A 17 21.88 14.13 9.50
CA PRO A 17 20.49 13.71 9.58
C PRO A 17 19.55 14.77 9.01
N ARG A 18 18.64 14.33 8.14
CA ARG A 18 17.54 15.10 7.57
C ARG A 18 16.26 14.37 7.93
N ALA A 19 15.75 14.72 9.11
CA ALA A 19 14.61 14.05 9.72
C ALA A 19 13.29 14.61 9.19
N VAL A 20 12.40 13.71 8.78
CA VAL A 20 11.06 14.05 8.29
C VAL A 20 10.00 13.31 9.08
N PHE A 21 8.92 14.01 9.42
CA PHE A 21 7.71 13.42 9.99
C PHE A 21 6.64 13.28 8.90
N LEU A 22 6.25 12.05 8.59
CA LEU A 22 5.17 11.76 7.66
C LEU A 22 3.84 11.84 8.39
N GLU A 23 3.04 12.84 8.05
CA GLU A 23 1.79 13.17 8.73
C GLU A 23 0.65 12.18 8.45
N THR A 24 0.76 11.42 7.37
CA THR A 24 -0.34 10.64 6.77
C THR A 24 -1.13 9.78 7.75
N PRO A 25 -0.51 8.99 8.66
CA PRO A 25 -1.30 8.15 9.55
C PRO A 25 -2.28 8.93 10.43
N ALA A 26 -1.95 10.17 10.82
CA ALA A 26 -2.79 11.08 11.59
C ALA A 26 -3.50 12.14 10.71
N GLY A 27 -3.49 12.00 9.38
CA GLY A 27 -4.00 12.99 8.43
C GLY A 27 -5.46 13.38 8.68
N PHE A 28 -6.27 12.44 9.15
CA PHE A 28 -7.68 12.65 9.48
C PHE A 28 -7.92 13.41 10.81
N GLU A 29 -6.90 13.58 11.65
CA GLU A 29 -7.06 14.20 12.96
C GLU A 29 -7.11 15.73 12.85
N LEU A 30 -8.19 16.35 13.36
CA LEU A 30 -8.33 17.80 13.42
C LEU A 30 -7.19 18.50 14.19
N GLY A 31 -6.53 17.77 15.10
CA GLY A 31 -5.44 18.24 15.95
C GLY A 31 -4.03 17.97 15.42
N ILE A 32 -3.86 17.64 14.13
CA ILE A 32 -2.58 17.17 13.59
C ILE A 32 -1.40 18.14 13.83
N GLU A 33 -1.61 19.45 13.76
CA GLU A 33 -0.55 20.43 14.02
C GLU A 33 0.01 20.30 15.44
N ALA A 34 -0.85 20.03 16.44
CA ALA A 34 -0.41 19.82 17.81
C ALA A 34 0.34 18.48 17.98
N ILE A 35 -0.04 17.45 17.21
CA ILE A 35 0.70 16.19 17.16
C ILE A 35 2.10 16.44 16.61
N VAL A 36 2.20 17.08 15.44
CA VAL A 36 3.46 17.41 14.78
C VAL A 36 4.35 18.26 15.69
N ALA A 37 3.81 19.31 16.30
CA ALA A 37 4.55 20.17 17.22
C ALA A 37 5.17 19.40 18.40
N ARG A 38 4.45 18.42 18.97
CA ARG A 38 5.01 17.56 20.05
C ARG A 38 6.18 16.70 19.56
N PHE A 39 6.10 16.16 18.33
CA PHE A 39 7.21 15.41 17.75
C PHE A 39 8.41 16.31 17.45
N GLN A 40 8.19 17.49 16.88
CA GLN A 40 9.25 18.48 16.64
C GLN A 40 9.94 18.89 17.94
N GLU A 41 9.17 19.17 18.98
CA GLU A 41 9.68 19.49 20.31
C GLU A 41 10.55 18.36 20.89
N TYR A 42 10.07 17.12 20.80
CA TYR A 42 10.83 15.96 21.25
C TYR A 42 12.14 15.78 20.47
N PHE A 43 12.13 15.90 19.13
CA PHE A 43 13.33 15.79 18.31
C PHE A 43 14.34 16.90 18.63
N ARG A 44 13.87 18.14 18.78
CA ARG A 44 14.70 19.30 19.13
C ARG A 44 15.34 19.14 20.50
N THR A 45 14.56 18.77 21.52
CA THR A 45 15.04 18.71 22.91
C THR A 45 15.83 17.45 23.22
N SER A 46 15.40 16.30 22.71
CA SER A 46 15.96 15.00 23.12
C SER A 46 17.03 14.49 22.16
N LEU A 47 16.95 14.88 20.88
CA LEU A 47 17.85 14.43 19.83
C LEU A 47 18.72 15.56 19.26
N GLY A 48 18.40 16.83 19.51
CA GLY A 48 19.12 17.97 18.94
C GLY A 48 18.95 18.08 17.44
N LEU A 49 17.83 17.59 16.90
CA LEU A 49 17.54 17.56 15.46
C LEU A 49 16.29 18.38 15.15
N ASP A 50 16.32 19.08 14.02
CA ASP A 50 15.10 19.64 13.44
C ASP A 50 14.32 18.52 12.73
N LEU A 51 13.00 18.52 12.92
CA LEU A 51 12.09 17.55 12.33
C LEU A 51 11.15 18.28 11.38
N ARG A 52 11.35 18.09 10.08
CA ARG A 52 10.54 18.73 9.05
C ARG A 52 9.25 17.93 8.79
N PRO A 53 8.07 18.55 8.79
CA PRO A 53 6.86 17.85 8.37
C PRO A 53 6.86 17.58 6.86
N ALA A 54 6.51 16.36 6.47
CA ALA A 54 6.02 16.03 5.13
C ALA A 54 4.49 16.03 5.20
N ARG A 55 3.90 17.16 4.81
CA ARG A 55 2.45 17.43 4.88
C ARG A 55 1.75 16.71 3.73
N TYR A 56 1.51 15.42 3.92
CA TYR A 56 0.69 14.61 3.04
C TYR A 56 -0.31 13.86 3.91
N ARG A 57 -1.52 14.39 4.00
CA ARG A 57 -2.59 13.96 4.90
C ARG A 57 -3.66 13.21 4.14
N HIS A 58 -3.96 13.65 2.92
CA HIS A 58 -5.02 13.13 2.07
C HIS A 58 -4.53 12.95 0.63
N LEU A 59 -5.08 11.96 -0.09
CA LEU A 59 -4.93 11.78 -1.53
C LEU A 59 -5.35 13.02 -2.31
N ASP A 60 -6.36 13.73 -1.80
CA ASP A 60 -6.92 14.93 -2.41
C ASP A 60 -6.28 16.23 -1.87
N ASP A 61 -5.15 16.14 -1.16
CA ASP A 61 -4.41 17.35 -0.75
C ASP A 61 -4.02 18.18 -1.98
N PRO A 62 -3.90 19.52 -1.85
CA PRO A 62 -3.53 20.37 -2.97
C PRO A 62 -2.22 19.91 -3.64
N PRO A 63 -2.12 19.88 -4.99
CA PRO A 63 -0.93 19.36 -5.68
C PRO A 63 0.40 19.99 -5.23
N GLU A 64 0.39 21.28 -4.89
CA GLU A 64 1.54 21.99 -4.34
C GLU A 64 1.99 21.41 -2.99
N MET A 65 1.04 21.05 -2.13
CA MET A 65 1.31 20.44 -0.84
C MET A 65 1.87 19.02 -1.01
N GLN A 66 1.32 18.25 -1.95
CA GLN A 66 1.83 16.93 -2.29
C GLN A 66 3.26 17.00 -2.84
N ALA A 67 3.55 17.97 -3.71
CA ALA A 67 4.88 18.19 -4.28
C ALA A 67 5.90 18.58 -3.19
N GLU A 68 5.52 19.44 -2.24
CA GLU A 68 6.37 19.81 -1.11
C GLU A 68 6.66 18.62 -0.18
N ALA A 69 5.65 17.79 0.10
CA ALA A 69 5.82 16.58 0.90
C ALA A 69 6.75 15.57 0.20
N LEU A 70 6.56 15.37 -1.11
CA LEU A 70 7.41 14.50 -1.93
C LEU A 70 8.87 15.00 -1.95
N ALA A 71 9.09 16.31 -2.10
CA ALA A 71 10.41 16.91 -2.05
C ALA A 71 11.08 16.72 -0.68
N ALA A 72 10.32 16.91 0.41
CA ALA A 72 10.82 16.68 1.77
C ALA A 72 11.23 15.21 1.97
N LEU A 73 10.39 14.26 1.57
CA LEU A 73 10.68 12.82 1.67
C LEU A 73 11.88 12.41 0.81
N THR A 74 11.98 12.91 -0.42
CA THR A 74 13.09 12.61 -1.34
C THR A 74 14.42 13.11 -0.79
N ALA A 75 14.43 14.20 -0.04
CA ALA A 75 15.63 14.69 0.62
C ALA A 75 15.96 13.91 1.91
N ALA A 76 14.97 13.29 2.56
CA ALA A 76 15.11 12.70 3.88
C ALA A 76 16.05 11.47 3.92
N ASN A 77 16.75 11.31 5.04
CA ASN A 77 17.46 10.08 5.38
C ASN A 77 17.02 9.49 6.72
N TYR A 78 16.06 10.13 7.40
CA TYR A 78 15.47 9.63 8.64
C TYR A 78 13.98 9.96 8.64
N ILE A 79 13.11 8.97 8.43
CA ILE A 79 11.67 9.17 8.21
C ILE A 79 10.88 8.56 9.35
N VAL A 80 10.01 9.36 9.95
CA VAL A 80 9.27 9.02 11.18
C VAL A 80 7.77 9.12 10.92
N ALA A 81 7.02 8.12 11.37
CA ALA A 81 5.55 8.15 11.36
C ALA A 81 5.02 7.39 12.60
N GLY A 82 3.83 7.71 13.09
CA GLY A 82 3.39 7.13 14.36
C GLY A 82 1.89 7.08 14.59
N PRO A 83 1.34 8.10 15.26
CA PRO A 83 -0.06 8.11 15.71
C PRO A 83 -1.03 8.15 14.54
N GLY A 84 -2.25 7.67 14.77
CA GLY A 84 -3.37 7.81 13.85
C GLY A 84 -4.05 6.47 13.55
N SER A 85 -4.42 6.23 12.29
CA SER A 85 -5.21 5.08 11.86
C SER A 85 -4.45 4.21 10.85
N PRO A 86 -4.32 2.88 11.09
CA PRO A 86 -3.62 1.99 10.16
C PRO A 86 -4.28 1.92 8.78
N THR A 87 -5.59 1.73 8.75
CA THR A 87 -6.39 1.57 7.51
C THR A 87 -6.39 2.86 6.70
N TYR A 88 -6.50 3.99 7.40
CA TYR A 88 -6.37 5.30 6.78
C TYR A 88 -4.98 5.50 6.17
N ALA A 89 -3.90 5.19 6.91
CA ALA A 89 -2.54 5.31 6.40
C ALA A 89 -2.33 4.46 5.14
N VAL A 90 -2.85 3.23 5.13
CA VAL A 90 -2.82 2.35 3.95
C VAL A 90 -3.55 2.99 2.78
N GLU A 91 -4.79 3.43 2.98
CA GLU A 91 -5.62 4.03 1.93
C GLU A 91 -4.96 5.27 1.32
N GLN A 92 -4.43 6.15 2.15
CA GLN A 92 -3.83 7.39 1.67
C GLN A 92 -2.45 7.19 1.01
N LEU A 93 -1.69 6.15 1.37
CA LEU A 93 -0.33 5.95 0.85
C LEU A 93 -0.27 4.97 -0.32
N ARG A 94 -1.17 3.99 -0.39
CA ARG A 94 -1.14 2.94 -1.40
C ARG A 94 -1.20 3.54 -2.80
N ASP A 95 -0.35 3.05 -3.69
CA ASP A 95 -0.30 3.44 -5.10
C ASP A 95 -0.01 4.94 -5.33
N THR A 96 0.71 5.59 -4.40
CA THR A 96 1.10 7.01 -4.49
C THR A 96 2.60 7.22 -4.71
N PRO A 97 3.00 8.36 -5.31
CA PRO A 97 4.41 8.79 -5.35
C PRO A 97 5.07 8.94 -3.97
N ILE A 98 4.27 9.23 -2.95
CA ILE A 98 4.73 9.39 -1.56
C ILE A 98 5.26 8.06 -1.01
N LEU A 99 4.51 6.97 -1.18
CA LEU A 99 4.97 5.63 -0.79
C LEU A 99 6.16 5.18 -1.63
N ALA A 100 6.15 5.46 -2.93
CA ALA A 100 7.27 5.14 -3.81
C ALA A 100 8.57 5.84 -3.36
N ALA A 101 8.49 7.13 -2.98
CA ALA A 101 9.62 7.89 -2.46
C ALA A 101 10.10 7.36 -1.10
N LEU A 102 9.19 6.99 -0.20
CA LEU A 102 9.54 6.35 1.09
C LEU A 102 10.36 5.07 0.86
N ILE A 103 9.90 4.19 -0.03
CA ILE A 103 10.56 2.92 -0.36
C ILE A 103 11.92 3.18 -1.03
N ALA A 104 12.00 4.10 -1.98
CA ALA A 104 13.24 4.46 -2.65
C ALA A 104 14.28 4.96 -1.64
N ARG A 105 13.86 5.83 -0.71
CA ARG A 105 14.77 6.38 0.31
C ARG A 105 15.27 5.34 1.27
N TRP A 106 14.41 4.41 1.68
CA TRP A 106 14.82 3.29 2.52
C TRP A 106 15.82 2.38 1.82
N ARG A 107 15.61 2.05 0.54
CA ARG A 107 16.55 1.25 -0.27
C ARG A 107 17.92 1.91 -0.39
N ASP A 108 17.95 3.24 -0.45
CA ASP A 108 19.18 4.03 -0.47
C ASP A 108 19.81 4.22 0.93
N GLY A 109 19.29 3.56 1.97
CA GLY A 109 19.88 3.55 3.32
C GLY A 109 19.27 4.54 4.31
N ALA A 110 18.18 5.24 3.97
CA ALA A 110 17.43 6.02 4.96
C ALA A 110 16.89 5.11 6.07
N GLN A 111 16.81 5.63 7.29
CA GLN A 111 16.18 4.91 8.41
C GLN A 111 14.68 5.19 8.43
N LEU A 112 13.88 4.13 8.48
CA LEU A 112 12.43 4.18 8.63
C LEU A 112 12.06 3.87 10.09
N VAL A 113 11.39 4.81 10.77
CA VAL A 113 11.04 4.70 12.19
C VAL A 113 9.54 4.89 12.39
N PHE A 114 8.84 3.78 12.56
CA PHE A 114 7.39 3.74 12.65
C PHE A 114 6.94 3.35 14.06
N ALA A 115 5.87 3.95 14.56
CA ALA A 115 5.28 3.64 15.86
C ALA A 115 3.76 3.44 15.75
N SER A 116 3.16 2.74 16.71
CA SER A 116 1.69 2.61 16.85
C SER A 116 0.99 2.30 15.52
N ALA A 117 -0.07 3.03 15.15
CA ALA A 117 -0.85 2.80 13.95
C ALA A 117 -0.02 2.68 12.65
N ALA A 118 1.05 3.47 12.54
CA ALA A 118 1.90 3.45 11.37
C ALA A 118 2.66 2.12 11.20
N THR A 119 2.99 1.39 12.27
CA THR A 119 3.65 0.06 12.15
C THR A 119 2.73 -0.99 11.58
N ILE A 120 1.44 -0.94 11.96
CA ILE A 120 0.42 -1.87 11.47
C ILE A 120 0.26 -1.74 9.95
N ALA A 121 0.28 -0.50 9.44
CA ALA A 121 0.13 -0.21 8.01
C ALA A 121 1.26 -0.83 7.15
N LEU A 122 2.47 -1.00 7.70
CA LEU A 122 3.61 -1.57 6.97
C LEU A 122 3.49 -3.07 6.67
N GLY A 123 2.69 -3.80 7.44
CA GLY A 123 2.52 -5.24 7.29
C GLY A 123 1.82 -5.62 5.97
N ARG A 124 1.84 -6.92 5.64
CA ARG A 124 0.97 -7.48 4.61
C ARG A 124 -0.49 -7.46 5.07
N HIS A 125 -0.68 -7.75 6.35
CA HIS A 125 -1.99 -7.85 7.00
C HIS A 125 -2.12 -6.73 8.04
N ALA A 126 -2.86 -5.69 7.70
CA ALA A 126 -3.10 -4.55 8.56
C ALA A 126 -4.33 -4.79 9.45
N LEU A 127 -4.18 -4.54 10.75
CA LEU A 127 -5.25 -4.60 11.75
C LEU A 127 -6.15 -3.35 11.65
N PRO A 128 -7.45 -3.49 11.31
CA PRO A 128 -8.38 -2.36 11.30
C PRO A 128 -8.88 -2.05 12.73
N VAL A 129 -8.01 -1.40 13.51
CA VAL A 129 -8.19 -1.21 14.96
C VAL A 129 -9.48 -0.48 15.28
N TYR A 130 -9.73 0.69 14.69
CA TYR A 130 -10.91 1.51 15.03
C TYR A 130 -12.20 0.86 14.55
N GLU A 131 -12.18 0.26 13.37
CA GLU A 131 -13.31 -0.43 12.79
C GLU A 131 -13.75 -1.61 13.66
N ILE A 132 -12.82 -2.40 14.18
CA ILE A 132 -13.14 -3.53 15.06
C ILE A 132 -13.45 -3.05 16.48
N TYR A 133 -12.58 -2.23 17.07
CA TYR A 133 -12.64 -1.88 18.50
C TYR A 133 -13.69 -0.82 18.81
N LYS A 134 -13.81 0.23 17.98
CA LYS A 134 -14.71 1.36 18.24
C LYS A 134 -16.04 1.22 17.52
N VAL A 135 -16.04 0.79 16.26
CA VAL A 135 -17.27 0.67 15.45
C VAL A 135 -17.96 -0.68 15.66
N GLY A 136 -17.20 -1.74 15.98
CA GLY A 136 -17.76 -3.09 16.18
C GLY A 136 -17.97 -3.87 14.89
N ARG A 137 -17.19 -3.57 13.84
CA ARG A 137 -17.21 -4.36 12.59
C ARG A 137 -16.75 -5.81 12.83
N PRO A 138 -17.19 -6.78 11.99
CA PRO A 138 -16.70 -8.15 12.04
C PRO A 138 -15.17 -8.25 11.95
N LEU A 139 -14.60 -9.29 12.56
CA LEU A 139 -13.16 -9.54 12.53
C LEU A 139 -12.69 -9.81 11.10
N ALA A 140 -11.74 -9.00 10.64
CA ALA A 140 -11.09 -9.16 9.35
C ALA A 140 -9.71 -8.49 9.39
N TRP A 141 -8.81 -8.99 8.56
CA TRP A 141 -7.55 -8.31 8.23
C TRP A 141 -7.75 -7.49 6.97
N SER A 142 -7.22 -6.27 6.97
CA SER A 142 -7.13 -5.45 5.76
C SER A 142 -5.80 -5.71 5.06
N ALA A 143 -5.74 -5.53 3.74
CA ALA A 143 -4.46 -5.52 3.04
C ALA A 143 -3.64 -4.32 3.52
N GLY A 144 -2.42 -4.54 3.98
CA GLY A 144 -1.48 -3.48 4.34
C GLY A 144 -0.58 -3.07 3.16
N LEU A 145 0.42 -2.22 3.44
CA LEU A 145 1.36 -1.71 2.44
C LEU A 145 2.39 -2.75 1.99
N ASP A 146 2.52 -3.86 2.73
CA ASP A 146 3.38 -4.99 2.39
C ASP A 146 4.85 -4.59 2.13
N LEU A 147 5.37 -3.68 2.95
CA LEU A 147 6.70 -3.09 2.75
C LEU A 147 7.82 -4.15 2.78
N LEU A 148 7.63 -5.19 3.59
CA LEU A 148 8.61 -6.25 3.82
C LEU A 148 8.35 -7.50 2.95
N GLY A 149 7.21 -7.58 2.25
CA GLY A 149 6.85 -8.68 1.35
C GLY A 149 7.91 -8.97 0.28
N PRO A 150 8.46 -7.96 -0.43
CA PRO A 150 9.53 -8.15 -1.41
C PRO A 150 10.82 -8.78 -0.85
N TYR A 151 10.97 -8.84 0.48
CA TYR A 151 12.12 -9.42 1.17
C TYR A 151 11.80 -10.78 1.82
N GLY A 152 10.62 -11.35 1.53
CA GLY A 152 10.19 -12.68 1.96
C GLY A 152 9.51 -12.72 3.33
N PHE A 153 8.91 -11.61 3.78
CA PHE A 153 8.22 -11.53 5.06
C PHE A 153 6.73 -11.21 4.88
N GLU A 154 5.86 -12.15 5.24
CA GLU A 154 4.41 -11.94 5.30
C GLU A 154 3.99 -11.59 6.74
N LEU A 155 4.05 -10.31 7.10
CA LEU A 155 3.86 -9.89 8.50
C LEU A 155 2.49 -9.29 8.79
N ALA A 156 1.97 -9.62 9.98
CA ALA A 156 0.98 -8.84 10.71
C ALA A 156 1.67 -8.19 11.92
N ILE A 157 1.91 -6.87 11.88
CA ILE A 157 2.61 -6.17 12.96
C ILE A 157 1.58 -5.63 13.95
N VAL A 158 1.72 -5.97 15.22
CA VAL A 158 0.77 -5.63 16.29
C VAL A 158 1.49 -4.87 17.41
N PRO A 159 1.53 -3.53 17.36
CA PRO A 159 2.07 -2.71 18.45
C PRO A 159 1.13 -2.77 19.66
N HIS A 160 1.53 -2.19 20.79
CA HIS A 160 0.70 -2.16 21.99
C HIS A 160 0.30 -3.59 22.42
N TRP A 161 1.24 -4.54 22.29
CA TRP A 161 0.99 -5.96 22.52
C TRP A 161 0.58 -6.26 23.97
N ASP A 162 1.23 -5.61 24.93
CA ASP A 162 0.99 -5.72 26.36
C ASP A 162 0.07 -4.62 26.92
N ASN A 163 -0.62 -3.87 26.05
CA ASN A 163 -1.46 -2.73 26.44
C ASN A 163 -2.42 -3.05 27.60
N ALA A 164 -2.36 -2.21 28.63
CA ALA A 164 -3.14 -2.32 29.86
C ALA A 164 -4.06 -1.10 30.13
N GLU A 165 -4.31 -0.24 29.14
CA GLU A 165 -5.15 0.96 29.28
C GLU A 165 -6.64 0.67 29.53
N GLY A 166 -7.10 -0.57 29.29
CA GLY A 166 -8.50 -0.95 29.40
C GLY A 166 -9.09 -0.86 30.82
N GLY A 167 -8.26 -0.96 31.86
CA GLY A 167 -8.69 -0.95 33.26
C GLY A 167 -9.57 -2.15 33.64
N THR A 168 -10.84 -2.14 33.21
CA THR A 168 -11.84 -3.17 33.50
C THR A 168 -11.94 -4.26 32.44
N HIS A 169 -11.29 -4.11 31.28
CA HIS A 169 -11.27 -5.10 30.20
C HIS A 169 -9.88 -5.26 29.58
N ASP A 170 -9.69 -6.38 28.87
CA ASP A 170 -8.43 -6.71 28.21
C ASP A 170 -8.22 -5.88 26.94
N THR A 171 -7.15 -5.08 26.90
CA THR A 171 -6.75 -4.25 25.75
C THR A 171 -5.46 -4.70 25.09
N ARG A 172 -4.91 -5.85 25.49
CA ARG A 172 -3.69 -6.41 24.88
C ARG A 172 -3.87 -6.66 23.38
N ALA A 173 -2.77 -6.79 22.67
CA ALA A 173 -2.73 -6.94 21.22
C ALA A 173 -3.49 -5.81 20.51
N CYS A 174 -3.09 -4.57 20.78
CA CYS A 174 -3.63 -3.36 20.14
C CYS A 174 -5.16 -3.20 20.30
N PHE A 175 -5.65 -3.14 21.54
CA PHE A 175 -7.06 -2.99 21.91
C PHE A 175 -7.98 -4.16 21.51
N MET A 176 -7.44 -5.27 21.00
CA MET A 176 -8.27 -6.43 20.68
C MET A 176 -8.65 -7.20 21.94
N GLY A 177 -7.74 -7.29 22.91
CA GLY A 177 -7.76 -8.29 23.97
C GLY A 177 -7.42 -9.68 23.43
N LEU A 178 -6.75 -10.52 24.22
CA LEU A 178 -6.17 -11.77 23.71
C LEU A 178 -7.23 -12.73 23.14
N ALA A 179 -8.39 -12.84 23.79
CA ALA A 179 -9.46 -13.72 23.33
C ALA A 179 -10.02 -13.34 21.95
N ARG A 180 -10.17 -12.04 21.67
CA ARG A 180 -10.60 -11.56 20.35
C ARG A 180 -9.47 -11.67 19.34
N PHE A 181 -8.25 -11.36 19.77
CA PHE A 181 -7.06 -11.42 18.93
C PHE A 181 -6.81 -12.84 18.42
N GLU A 182 -6.96 -13.88 19.25
CA GLU A 182 -6.80 -15.27 18.78
C GLU A 182 -7.80 -15.65 17.69
N ARG A 183 -9.06 -15.20 17.81
CA ARG A 183 -10.08 -15.40 16.75
C ARG A 183 -9.72 -14.67 15.46
N LEU A 184 -9.13 -13.47 15.58
CA LEU A 184 -8.67 -12.69 14.45
C LEU A 184 -7.42 -13.32 13.80
N ARG A 185 -6.46 -13.78 14.61
CA ARG A 185 -5.24 -14.46 14.18
C ARG A 185 -5.54 -15.73 13.40
N ALA A 186 -6.58 -16.47 13.79
CA ALA A 186 -7.03 -17.65 13.06
C ALA A 186 -7.51 -17.38 11.62
N LEU A 187 -7.77 -16.11 11.26
CA LEU A 187 -8.13 -15.71 9.90
C LEU A 187 -6.91 -15.41 9.02
N LEU A 188 -5.69 -15.40 9.58
CA LEU A 188 -4.47 -15.21 8.81
C LEU A 188 -4.11 -16.49 8.02
N PRO A 189 -3.45 -16.34 6.85
CA PRO A 189 -2.79 -17.46 6.18
C PRO A 189 -1.78 -18.15 7.11
N ALA A 190 -1.58 -19.46 6.94
CA ALA A 190 -0.60 -20.22 7.73
C ALA A 190 0.85 -19.76 7.54
N SER A 191 1.14 -19.07 6.42
CA SER A 191 2.42 -18.45 6.08
C SER A 191 2.67 -17.13 6.80
N ALA A 192 1.63 -16.48 7.33
CA ALA A 192 1.75 -15.19 7.98
C ALA A 192 2.38 -15.31 9.38
N VAL A 193 3.22 -14.35 9.73
CA VAL A 193 3.85 -14.23 11.05
C VAL A 193 3.33 -12.99 11.76
N VAL A 194 2.90 -13.15 13.01
CA VAL A 194 2.52 -12.01 13.86
C VAL A 194 3.78 -11.51 14.57
N LEU A 195 4.06 -10.22 14.44
CA LEU A 195 5.09 -9.51 15.19
C LEU A 195 4.42 -8.59 16.21
N GLY A 196 4.26 -9.09 17.44
CA GLY A 196 3.76 -8.34 18.59
C GLY A 196 4.86 -7.49 19.21
N VAL A 197 4.63 -6.18 19.37
CA VAL A 197 5.58 -5.24 19.98
C VAL A 197 4.92 -4.58 21.18
N ASP A 198 5.52 -4.75 22.35
CA ASP A 198 5.03 -4.14 23.59
C ASP A 198 5.12 -2.61 23.56
N GLU A 199 4.40 -1.97 24.47
CA GLU A 199 4.52 -0.55 24.75
C GLU A 199 5.94 -0.19 25.23
N HIS A 200 6.35 1.04 24.91
CA HIS A 200 7.69 1.55 25.19
C HIS A 200 8.84 0.63 24.70
N THR A 201 8.58 -0.15 23.65
CA THR A 201 9.52 -1.10 23.05
C THR A 201 9.64 -0.83 21.55
N ALA A 202 10.83 -1.06 21.01
CA ALA A 202 11.09 -1.02 19.58
C ALA A 202 11.86 -2.28 19.17
N VAL A 203 11.55 -2.75 17.97
CA VAL A 203 12.30 -3.76 17.25
C VAL A 203 12.94 -3.10 16.04
N THR A 204 14.25 -3.23 15.90
CA THR A 204 14.97 -2.83 14.69
C THR A 204 15.15 -4.07 13.83
N LEU A 205 14.71 -4.02 12.58
CA LEU A 205 14.92 -5.07 11.59
C LEU A 205 16.03 -4.64 10.63
N ASP A 206 17.20 -5.27 10.72
CA ASP A 206 18.32 -5.02 9.82
C ASP A 206 18.37 -6.07 8.71
N LEU A 207 17.79 -5.73 7.56
CA LEU A 207 17.73 -6.64 6.42
C LEU A 207 19.11 -6.95 5.81
N ARG A 208 20.12 -6.11 6.06
CA ARG A 208 21.46 -6.32 5.52
C ARG A 208 22.21 -7.37 6.32
N SER A 209 22.16 -7.27 7.65
CA SER A 209 22.81 -8.25 8.53
C SER A 209 21.95 -9.48 8.81
N GLY A 210 20.65 -9.43 8.50
CA GLY A 210 19.72 -10.50 8.84
C GLY A 210 19.37 -10.54 10.33
N ALA A 211 19.57 -9.44 11.07
CA ALA A 211 19.37 -9.41 12.52
C ALA A 211 18.20 -8.50 12.94
N GLY A 212 17.40 -9.00 13.87
CA GLY A 212 16.45 -8.24 14.66
C GLY A 212 17.05 -7.89 16.02
N SER A 213 16.83 -6.66 16.52
CA SER A 213 17.27 -6.27 17.87
C SER A 213 16.14 -5.58 18.64
N VAL A 214 15.97 -5.94 19.91
CA VAL A 214 14.90 -5.42 20.76
C VAL A 214 15.46 -4.38 21.73
N ARG A 215 14.80 -3.23 21.84
CA ARG A 215 15.18 -2.14 22.75
C ARG A 215 13.95 -1.54 23.42
N GLY A 216 14.07 -1.10 24.66
CA GLY A 216 12.98 -0.44 25.37
C GLY A 216 12.77 -1.04 26.75
N LYS A 217 11.51 -1.05 27.20
CA LYS A 217 11.14 -1.55 28.54
C LYS A 217 10.50 -2.94 28.52
N GLY A 218 9.86 -3.33 27.44
CA GLY A 218 9.17 -4.61 27.27
C GLY A 218 9.94 -5.54 26.35
N GLY A 219 9.20 -6.26 25.51
CA GLY A 219 9.74 -7.19 24.54
C GLY A 219 8.93 -7.29 23.25
N VAL A 220 9.27 -8.30 22.48
CA VAL A 220 8.69 -8.62 21.18
C VAL A 220 8.24 -10.08 21.21
N SER A 221 6.99 -10.32 20.84
CA SER A 221 6.44 -11.66 20.66
C SER A 221 6.31 -11.97 19.17
N ILE A 222 6.79 -13.14 18.75
CA ILE A 222 6.72 -13.62 17.36
C ILE A 222 5.87 -14.88 17.35
N LEU A 223 4.71 -14.83 16.71
CA LEU A 223 3.79 -15.96 16.61
C LEU A 223 3.81 -16.49 15.17
N ARG A 224 4.20 -17.76 15.01
CA ARG A 224 4.28 -18.47 13.74
C ARG A 224 3.58 -19.82 13.86
N GLY A 225 2.40 -19.93 13.28
CA GLY A 225 1.54 -21.09 13.47
C GLY A 225 1.22 -21.31 14.96
N ALA A 226 1.63 -22.46 15.50
CA ALA A 226 1.48 -22.79 16.92
C ALA A 226 2.68 -22.37 17.78
N VAL A 227 3.77 -21.91 17.17
CA VAL A 227 5.00 -21.53 17.88
C VAL A 227 4.92 -20.06 18.27
N GLU A 228 5.18 -19.78 19.54
CA GLU A 228 5.38 -18.43 20.07
C GLU A 228 6.81 -18.30 20.59
N MET A 229 7.49 -17.25 20.15
CA MET A 229 8.83 -16.88 20.61
C MET A 229 8.77 -15.51 21.24
N ARG A 230 9.55 -15.29 22.30
CA ARG A 230 9.59 -14.03 23.04
C ARG A 230 11.03 -13.55 23.14
N TYR A 231 11.25 -12.29 22.81
CA TYR A 231 12.54 -11.60 22.93
C TYR A 231 12.40 -10.37 23.81
N ALA A 232 13.18 -10.28 24.88
CA ALA A 232 13.20 -9.16 25.81
C ALA A 232 14.10 -8.02 25.32
N ALA A 233 13.94 -6.83 25.90
CA ALA A 233 14.85 -5.71 25.63
C ALA A 233 16.32 -6.08 25.87
N GLY A 234 17.16 -5.79 24.87
CA GLY A 234 18.58 -6.14 24.86
C GLY A 234 18.90 -7.41 24.08
N GLU A 235 17.90 -8.24 23.76
CA GLU A 235 18.09 -9.44 22.96
C GLU A 235 18.09 -9.15 21.46
N GLU A 236 18.76 -10.05 20.74
CA GLU A 236 18.81 -10.09 19.28
C GLU A 236 18.30 -11.43 18.78
N PHE A 237 17.80 -11.44 17.55
CA PHE A 237 17.28 -12.65 16.90
C PHE A 237 17.59 -12.64 15.41
N ASP A 238 17.67 -13.83 14.82
CA ASP A 238 17.81 -13.98 13.37
C ASP A 238 16.48 -13.65 12.69
N LEU A 239 16.48 -12.81 11.66
CA LEU A 239 15.26 -12.43 10.94
C LEU A 239 14.57 -13.62 10.25
N ASP A 240 15.25 -14.75 10.07
CA ASP A 240 14.65 -15.99 9.56
C ASP A 240 13.48 -16.48 10.42
N VAL A 241 13.41 -16.11 11.70
CA VAL A 241 12.24 -16.42 12.55
C VAL A 241 10.96 -15.69 12.09
N LEU A 242 11.12 -14.58 11.35
CA LEU A 242 10.03 -13.80 10.77
C LEU A 242 9.68 -14.22 9.34
N ARG A 243 10.50 -15.07 8.70
CA ARG A 243 10.22 -15.52 7.35
C ARG A 243 9.00 -16.41 7.33
N SER A 244 8.19 -16.18 6.31
CA SER A 244 7.10 -17.08 5.97
C SER A 244 7.70 -18.41 5.54
N PRO A 245 7.26 -19.55 6.11
CA PRO A 245 7.65 -20.84 5.56
C PRO A 245 7.22 -20.85 4.09
N ALA A 246 8.18 -21.08 3.19
CA ALA A 246 7.85 -21.41 1.82
C ALA A 246 6.85 -22.58 1.87
N PRO A 247 5.77 -22.57 1.06
CA PRO A 247 4.89 -23.73 1.01
C PRO A 247 5.74 -24.96 0.74
N ALA A 248 5.64 -25.96 1.61
CA ALA A 248 6.31 -27.24 1.43
C ALA A 248 5.94 -27.76 0.02
N PRO A 249 6.89 -28.27 -0.78
CA PRO A 249 6.59 -28.76 -2.11
C PRO A 249 5.68 -29.98 -1.97
N THR A 250 4.38 -29.78 -2.15
CA THR A 250 3.44 -30.88 -2.35
C THR A 250 3.77 -31.51 -3.68
N GLY A 251 4.06 -32.81 -3.63
CA GLY A 251 4.63 -33.57 -4.74
C GLY A 251 3.80 -33.54 -6.02
N SER A 252 4.55 -33.57 -7.13
CA SER A 252 4.14 -34.02 -8.46
C SER A 252 2.87 -33.41 -9.06
N ALA A 253 3.01 -32.18 -9.57
CA ALA A 253 2.51 -31.83 -10.89
C ALA A 253 3.56 -30.93 -11.57
N GLN A 254 3.81 -31.18 -12.86
CA GLN A 254 4.92 -30.65 -13.66
C GLN A 254 5.09 -29.12 -13.62
N PRO A 255 6.31 -28.60 -13.87
CA PRO A 255 6.64 -27.19 -13.67
C PRO A 255 5.99 -26.30 -14.73
N GLY A 256 4.88 -25.66 -14.37
CA GLY A 256 4.43 -24.43 -15.01
C GLY A 256 5.37 -23.30 -14.56
N ARG A 257 6.26 -22.87 -15.45
CA ARG A 257 7.10 -21.68 -15.24
C ARG A 257 6.23 -20.50 -14.82
N GLU A 258 6.35 -20.04 -13.57
CA GLU A 258 5.92 -18.71 -13.20
C GLU A 258 6.83 -17.71 -13.91
N GLN A 259 6.24 -17.05 -14.91
CA GLN A 259 6.88 -16.08 -15.77
C GLN A 259 6.99 -14.75 -15.02
N SER A 260 8.11 -14.05 -15.23
CA SER A 260 8.27 -12.61 -15.00
C SER A 260 7.01 -11.80 -15.37
N PRO A 261 6.81 -10.60 -14.79
CA PRO A 261 5.63 -9.77 -15.04
C PRO A 261 5.29 -9.76 -16.52
N ALA A 262 4.08 -10.26 -16.83
CA ALA A 262 3.70 -10.50 -18.20
C ALA A 262 3.78 -9.17 -18.98
N PRO A 263 4.33 -9.17 -20.20
CA PRO A 263 4.38 -7.96 -21.01
C PRO A 263 2.97 -7.40 -21.17
N ALA A 264 2.82 -6.06 -21.26
CA ALA A 264 1.51 -5.39 -21.34
C ALA A 264 0.55 -6.02 -22.37
N SER A 265 1.08 -6.67 -23.43
CA SER A 265 0.33 -7.45 -24.41
C SER A 265 -0.44 -8.65 -23.83
N ALA A 266 0.09 -9.33 -22.80
CA ALA A 266 -0.55 -10.46 -22.15
C ALA A 266 -1.71 -10.03 -21.25
N VAL A 267 -1.55 -8.90 -20.54
CA VAL A 267 -2.62 -8.31 -19.72
C VAL A 267 -3.78 -7.83 -20.60
N LEU A 268 -3.46 -7.19 -21.72
CA LEU A 268 -4.47 -6.79 -22.71
C LEU A 268 -5.18 -7.99 -23.36
N GLY A 269 -4.47 -9.11 -23.60
CA GLY A 269 -5.08 -10.35 -24.08
C GLY A 269 -6.08 -10.98 -23.10
N GLN A 270 -5.74 -10.96 -21.80
CA GLN A 270 -6.65 -11.43 -20.73
C GLN A 270 -7.85 -10.49 -20.55
N ALA A 271 -7.63 -9.18 -20.66
CA ALA A 271 -8.70 -8.19 -20.64
C ALA A 271 -9.69 -8.43 -21.77
N ALA A 272 -9.20 -8.64 -23.01
CA ALA A 272 -10.04 -8.94 -24.16
C ALA A 272 -10.84 -10.25 -23.98
N ALA A 273 -10.23 -11.30 -23.41
CA ALA A 273 -10.92 -12.56 -23.14
C ALA A 273 -12.08 -12.39 -22.16
N ARG A 274 -11.91 -11.59 -21.10
CA ARG A 274 -12.97 -11.28 -20.13
C ARG A 274 -14.11 -10.48 -20.73
N ILE A 275 -13.79 -9.47 -21.56
CA ILE A 275 -14.80 -8.70 -22.30
C ILE A 275 -15.60 -9.63 -23.22
N GLY A 276 -14.93 -10.52 -23.96
CA GLY A 276 -15.57 -11.51 -24.83
C GLY A 276 -16.44 -12.53 -24.09
N ALA A 277 -16.15 -12.79 -22.82
CA ALA A 277 -16.95 -13.66 -21.94
C ALA A 277 -18.16 -12.93 -21.31
N GLY A 278 -18.38 -11.65 -21.62
CA GLY A 278 -19.45 -10.83 -21.07
C GLY A 278 -19.11 -10.12 -19.75
N GLU A 279 -17.90 -10.30 -19.23
CA GLU A 279 -17.42 -9.62 -18.01
C GLU A 279 -16.79 -8.26 -18.35
N VAL A 280 -17.57 -7.39 -19.00
CA VAL A 280 -17.09 -6.12 -19.59
C VAL A 280 -16.35 -5.25 -18.57
N ALA A 281 -16.95 -5.01 -17.40
CA ALA A 281 -16.33 -4.18 -16.36
C ALA A 281 -15.04 -4.79 -15.79
N ALA A 282 -15.00 -6.11 -15.61
CA ALA A 282 -13.80 -6.80 -15.11
C ALA A 282 -12.66 -6.77 -16.14
N GLY A 283 -12.99 -6.90 -17.43
CA GLY A 283 -12.03 -6.77 -18.52
C GLY A 283 -11.49 -5.34 -18.69
N LEU A 284 -12.34 -4.32 -18.58
CA LEU A 284 -11.92 -2.91 -18.65
C LEU A 284 -10.99 -2.50 -17.49
N ARG A 285 -11.27 -2.97 -16.26
CA ARG A 285 -10.35 -2.80 -15.11
C ARG A 285 -9.00 -3.45 -15.33
N LEU A 286 -9.00 -4.65 -15.92
CA LEU A 286 -7.76 -5.37 -16.23
C LEU A 286 -6.96 -4.64 -17.32
N ALA A 287 -7.63 -4.11 -18.35
CA ALA A 287 -6.99 -3.27 -19.36
C ALA A 287 -6.39 -1.99 -18.74
N ALA A 288 -7.10 -1.36 -17.79
CA ALA A 288 -6.64 -0.17 -17.10
C ALA A 288 -5.32 -0.39 -16.34
N SER A 289 -5.12 -1.57 -15.72
CA SER A 289 -3.87 -1.89 -15.00
C SER A 289 -2.62 -1.98 -15.89
N ALA A 290 -2.79 -2.06 -17.21
CA ALA A 290 -1.71 -2.09 -18.18
C ALA A 290 -1.68 -0.84 -19.09
N ALA A 291 -2.59 0.11 -18.88
CA ALA A 291 -2.71 1.32 -19.68
C ALA A 291 -1.91 2.49 -19.07
N PRO A 292 -1.43 3.44 -19.89
CA PRO A 292 -0.90 4.72 -19.41
C PRO A 292 -1.97 5.47 -18.60
N GLU A 293 -1.54 6.27 -17.62
CA GLU A 293 -2.39 6.91 -16.59
C GLU A 293 -3.66 7.60 -17.13
N GLY A 294 -3.53 8.40 -18.19
CA GLY A 294 -4.69 9.09 -18.81
C GLY A 294 -5.70 8.14 -19.45
N LEU A 295 -5.26 7.00 -19.98
CA LEU A 295 -6.14 5.97 -20.56
C LEU A 295 -6.69 5.03 -19.47
N ALA A 296 -5.91 4.75 -18.43
CA ALA A 296 -6.34 3.94 -17.29
C ALA A 296 -7.53 4.59 -16.57
N ALA A 297 -7.51 5.91 -16.35
CA ALA A 297 -8.62 6.64 -15.75
C ALA A 297 -9.93 6.51 -16.56
N VAL A 298 -9.84 6.66 -17.88
CA VAL A 298 -10.99 6.50 -18.79
C VAL A 298 -11.52 5.07 -18.79
N LEU A 299 -10.63 4.07 -18.79
CA LEU A 299 -11.01 2.66 -18.72
C LEU A 299 -11.67 2.27 -17.38
N LEU A 300 -11.24 2.88 -16.27
CA LEU A 300 -11.86 2.69 -14.96
C LEU A 300 -13.25 3.35 -14.88
N GLN A 301 -13.40 4.55 -15.44
CA GLN A 301 -14.71 5.21 -15.55
C GLN A 301 -15.68 4.40 -16.42
N ALA A 302 -15.20 3.87 -17.55
CA ALA A 302 -16.00 2.98 -18.41
C ALA A 302 -16.39 1.68 -17.68
N ALA A 303 -15.49 1.12 -16.87
CA ALA A 303 -15.80 -0.05 -16.05
C ALA A 303 -16.88 0.22 -14.99
N GLN A 304 -16.85 1.40 -14.37
CA GLN A 304 -17.88 1.84 -13.41
C GLN A 304 -19.23 2.08 -14.09
N ALA A 305 -19.24 2.66 -15.29
CA ALA A 305 -20.44 2.84 -16.09
C ALA A 305 -21.04 1.51 -16.54
N ALA A 306 -20.20 0.53 -16.91
CA ALA A 306 -20.59 -0.82 -17.28
C ALA A 306 -21.15 -1.64 -16.10
N ASP A 307 -20.71 -1.40 -14.87
CA ASP A 307 -21.34 -1.97 -13.67
C ASP A 307 -22.69 -1.33 -13.36
N SER A 308 -22.88 -0.06 -13.76
CA SER A 308 -24.09 0.72 -13.46
C SER A 308 -25.22 0.48 -14.46
N HIS A 309 -24.90 0.01 -15.67
CA HIS A 309 -25.86 -0.34 -16.71
C HIS A 309 -25.80 -1.85 -16.91
N GLY A 310 -26.85 -2.58 -16.51
CA GLY A 310 -27.03 -3.98 -16.91
C GLY A 310 -27.01 -4.12 -18.44
N PRO A 311 -27.00 -5.35 -18.99
CA PRO A 311 -26.77 -5.61 -20.40
C PRO A 311 -27.85 -4.95 -21.25
N SER A 312 -27.61 -3.71 -21.68
CA SER A 312 -28.40 -3.01 -22.66
C SER A 312 -27.61 -3.02 -23.97
N ASP A 313 -28.31 -3.28 -25.08
CA ASP A 313 -27.73 -3.31 -26.43
C ASP A 313 -27.31 -1.93 -26.96
N ASP A 314 -27.28 -0.90 -26.10
CA ASP A 314 -26.94 0.47 -26.47
C ASP A 314 -25.45 0.77 -26.25
N PHE A 315 -24.65 0.31 -27.21
CA PHE A 315 -23.22 0.60 -27.29
C PHE A 315 -22.91 2.04 -27.77
N GLY A 316 -23.92 2.86 -28.08
CA GLY A 316 -23.72 4.19 -28.67
C GLY A 316 -22.72 5.07 -27.91
N PRO A 317 -22.87 5.25 -26.59
CA PRO A 317 -21.93 6.07 -25.80
C PRO A 317 -20.48 5.57 -25.82
N LEU A 318 -20.28 4.25 -25.91
CA LEU A 318 -18.94 3.65 -25.98
C LEU A 318 -18.28 3.89 -27.34
N VAL A 319 -19.08 3.87 -28.43
CA VAL A 319 -18.57 4.15 -29.77
C VAL A 319 -18.16 5.62 -29.90
N GLU A 320 -18.93 6.54 -29.33
CA GLU A 320 -18.57 7.97 -29.30
C GLU A 320 -17.23 8.20 -28.58
N LEU A 321 -16.99 7.51 -27.45
CA LEU A 321 -15.71 7.58 -26.76
C LEU A 321 -14.52 7.12 -27.63
N PHE A 322 -14.72 6.06 -28.44
CA PHE A 322 -13.68 5.62 -29.37
C PHE A 322 -13.49 6.58 -30.55
N ILE A 323 -14.54 7.29 -30.97
CA ILE A 323 -14.43 8.36 -31.97
C ILE A 323 -13.59 9.51 -31.41
N GLU A 324 -13.83 9.93 -30.17
CA GLU A 324 -13.04 10.97 -29.48
C GLU A 324 -11.57 10.55 -29.31
N LEU A 325 -11.33 9.30 -28.88
CA LEU A 325 -9.98 8.76 -28.76
C LEU A 325 -9.25 8.76 -30.11
N ARG A 326 -9.94 8.34 -31.18
CA ARG A 326 -9.40 8.37 -32.55
C ARG A 326 -9.05 9.79 -32.98
N ALA A 327 -9.91 10.77 -32.67
CA ALA A 327 -9.65 12.17 -32.99
C ALA A 327 -8.39 12.68 -32.27
N GLY A 328 -8.28 12.43 -30.96
CA GLY A 328 -7.09 12.82 -30.19
C GLY A 328 -5.79 12.14 -30.64
N LEU A 329 -5.85 10.89 -31.12
CA LEU A 329 -4.69 10.22 -31.73
C LEU A 329 -4.26 10.90 -33.04
N ARG A 330 -5.22 11.31 -33.88
CA ARG A 330 -4.94 12.02 -35.13
C ARG A 330 -4.31 13.39 -34.88
N GLU A 331 -4.81 14.15 -33.89
CA GLU A 331 -4.24 15.45 -33.51
C GLU A 331 -2.77 15.36 -33.07
N ARG A 332 -2.40 14.25 -32.42
CA ARG A 332 -1.01 13.97 -32.00
C ARG A 332 -0.14 13.37 -33.10
N GLY A 333 -0.68 13.15 -34.31
CA GLY A 333 0.04 12.54 -35.44
C GLY A 333 0.19 11.02 -35.36
N GLU A 334 -0.52 10.34 -34.45
CA GLU A 334 -0.46 8.89 -34.22
C GLU A 334 -1.37 8.12 -35.21
N TRP A 335 -1.14 8.29 -36.51
CA TRP A 335 -2.03 7.81 -37.57
C TRP A 335 -2.21 6.29 -37.58
N ALA A 336 -1.14 5.52 -37.36
CA ALA A 336 -1.19 4.05 -37.36
C ALA A 336 -2.08 3.49 -36.23
N LEU A 337 -2.08 4.12 -35.06
CA LEU A 337 -2.93 3.74 -33.93
C LEU A 337 -4.39 4.14 -34.18
N ALA A 338 -4.62 5.32 -34.76
CA ALA A 338 -5.95 5.78 -35.13
C ALA A 338 -6.61 4.89 -36.21
N ASP A 339 -5.84 4.45 -37.21
CA ASP A 339 -6.30 3.50 -38.23
C ASP A 339 -6.53 2.11 -37.63
N GLY A 340 -5.64 1.64 -36.77
CA GLY A 340 -5.81 0.37 -36.06
C GLY A 340 -7.07 0.33 -35.20
N LEU A 341 -7.47 1.45 -34.59
CA LEU A 341 -8.72 1.55 -33.84
C LEU A 341 -9.95 1.45 -34.75
N ARG A 342 -9.95 2.15 -35.90
CA ARG A 342 -11.02 2.08 -36.90
C ARG A 342 -11.19 0.64 -37.41
N ASP A 343 -10.10 -0.03 -37.72
CA ASP A 343 -10.14 -1.37 -38.31
C ASP A 343 -10.65 -2.41 -37.31
N ARG A 344 -10.32 -2.25 -36.02
CA ARG A 344 -10.86 -3.10 -34.93
C ARG A 344 -12.34 -2.89 -34.72
N LEU A 345 -12.82 -1.63 -34.74
CA LEU A 345 -14.26 -1.33 -34.66
C LEU A 345 -15.01 -1.96 -35.84
N ARG A 346 -14.45 -1.88 -37.05
CA ARG A 346 -15.03 -2.53 -38.23
C ARG A 346 -15.09 -4.05 -38.07
N GLY A 347 -14.05 -4.65 -37.47
CA GLY A 347 -13.99 -6.08 -37.18
C GLY A 347 -15.06 -6.58 -36.20
N ILE A 348 -15.65 -5.69 -35.40
CA ILE A 348 -16.78 -6.00 -34.51
C ILE A 348 -18.12 -5.45 -35.02
N GLY A 349 -18.20 -5.11 -36.32
CA GLY A 349 -19.44 -4.69 -36.98
C GLY A 349 -19.79 -3.20 -36.85
N ILE A 350 -18.84 -2.34 -36.46
CA ILE A 350 -19.04 -0.89 -36.35
C ILE A 350 -18.20 -0.17 -37.40
N GLU A 351 -18.84 0.48 -38.36
CA GLU A 351 -18.16 1.27 -39.39
C GLU A 351 -18.16 2.76 -39.01
N LEU A 352 -16.98 3.35 -38.93
CA LEU A 352 -16.80 4.80 -38.80
C LEU A 352 -16.73 5.47 -40.19
N ARG A 353 -17.51 6.51 -40.40
CA ARG A 353 -17.56 7.32 -41.64
C ARG A 353 -17.24 8.77 -41.31
N ASP A 354 -16.18 9.29 -41.90
CA ASP A 354 -15.80 10.69 -41.74
C ASP A 354 -16.64 11.57 -42.67
N THR A 355 -17.33 12.57 -42.12
CA THR A 355 -18.14 13.55 -42.86
C THR A 355 -17.62 14.97 -42.60
N PRO A 356 -18.01 15.98 -43.41
CA PRO A 356 -17.65 17.37 -43.13
C PRO A 356 -18.14 17.91 -41.77
N GLN A 357 -19.12 17.25 -41.16
CA GLN A 357 -19.70 17.60 -39.86
C GLN A 357 -19.08 16.82 -38.68
N GLY A 358 -18.20 15.86 -38.95
CA GLY A 358 -17.60 14.97 -37.93
C GLY A 358 -17.64 13.50 -38.34
N THR A 359 -17.08 12.63 -37.49
CA THR A 359 -17.15 11.17 -37.70
C THR A 359 -18.50 10.65 -37.20
N ILE A 360 -19.26 10.00 -38.07
CA ILE A 360 -20.48 9.27 -37.70
C ILE A 360 -20.21 7.77 -37.74
N TRP A 361 -21.00 6.97 -37.03
CA TRP A 361 -20.87 5.50 -37.05
C TRP A 361 -22.17 4.82 -37.49
N VAL A 362 -22.03 3.64 -38.10
CA VAL A 362 -23.15 2.77 -38.47
C VAL A 362 -22.85 1.34 -38.04
N ARG A 363 -23.88 0.58 -37.64
CA ARG A 363 -23.75 -0.87 -37.47
C ARG A 363 -23.80 -1.53 -38.85
N LEU A 364 -22.79 -2.34 -39.15
CA LEU A 364 -22.81 -3.24 -40.28
C LEU A 364 -23.74 -4.42 -39.94
N PRO A 365 -24.52 -4.91 -40.91
CA PRO A 365 -25.46 -6.01 -40.71
C PRO A 365 -24.79 -7.34 -40.36
#